data_AF-A0A951L243-F1
#
_entry.id   AF-A0A951L243-F1
#
_cell.length_a   1.000
_cell.length_b   1.000
_cell.length_c   1.000
_cell.angle_alpha   90.00
_cell.angle_beta   90.00
_cell.angle_gamma   90.00
#
_symmetry.space_group_name_H-M   'P 1'
#
loop_
_entity.id
_entity.type
_entity.pdbx_description
1 polymer ?
#
loop_
_entity_poly.entity_id
_entity_poly.type
_entity_poly.pdbx_seq_one_letter_code
_entity_poly.pdbx_strand_id
1 'polypeptide(L)'
;MSRPAKVLFSAVIFAVAALVTACGTEKVSVPQAQTALHEGAVLFNQRCGGCHTLSYAGTHGSAQNVRTAQFNNGPNFDVRCERPVARVLYAIQNGGFSGVIMPQNVVVGQQAIDVAEFVATYAGHKQPKIPGVVQCSQVPVGTVAEALAPTTTTTTTTTTGSPGSLTGTTKSKVPATAKAKASHK
;
A
#
# COMPACT_ATOMS: atom_id res chain seq x y z
N MET A 1 39.89 -29.63 -43.65
CA MET A 1 38.44 -29.79 -43.44
C MET A 1 38.17 -29.58 -41.95
N SER A 2 37.80 -28.36 -41.52
CA SER A 2 37.68 -28.00 -40.10
C SER A 2 36.42 -27.17 -39.84
N ARG A 3 35.29 -27.65 -40.40
CA ARG A 3 33.98 -27.00 -40.36
C ARG A 3 32.96 -27.55 -39.34
N PRO A 4 33.12 -28.71 -38.64
CA PRO A 4 32.10 -29.17 -37.70
C PRO A 4 32.21 -28.52 -36.31
N ALA A 5 33.43 -28.17 -35.86
CA ALA A 5 33.65 -27.63 -34.52
C ALA A 5 33.11 -26.20 -34.32
N LYS A 6 33.14 -25.37 -35.38
CA LYS A 6 32.61 -23.98 -35.33
C LYS A 6 31.08 -23.91 -35.30
N VAL A 7 30.38 -24.92 -35.82
CA VAL A 7 28.91 -24.95 -35.82
C VAL A 7 28.37 -25.40 -34.46
N LEU A 8 29.08 -26.32 -33.80
CA LEU A 8 28.71 -26.78 -32.46
C LEU A 8 28.92 -25.71 -31.37
N PHE A 9 29.97 -24.89 -31.47
CA PHE A 9 30.19 -23.80 -30.52
C PHE A 9 29.12 -22.70 -30.60
N SER A 10 28.60 -22.41 -31.79
CA SER A 10 27.55 -21.39 -31.99
C SER A 10 26.19 -21.80 -31.45
N ALA A 11 25.86 -23.09 -31.49
CA ALA A 11 24.59 -23.63 -30.98
C ALA A 11 24.52 -23.61 -29.44
N VAL A 12 25.65 -23.81 -28.77
CA VAL A 12 25.72 -23.78 -27.30
C VAL A 12 25.57 -22.35 -26.75
N ILE A 13 26.09 -21.33 -27.45
CA ILE A 13 25.97 -19.92 -27.01
C ILE A 13 24.52 -19.42 -27.14
N PHE A 14 23.78 -19.84 -28.16
CA PHE A 14 22.35 -19.49 -28.31
C PHE A 14 21.46 -20.16 -27.25
N ALA A 15 21.81 -21.36 -26.77
CA ALA A 15 21.05 -22.07 -25.74
C ALA A 15 21.21 -21.44 -24.35
N VAL A 16 22.36 -20.83 -24.03
CA VAL A 16 22.58 -20.16 -22.73
C VAL A 16 21.94 -18.76 -22.67
N ALA A 17 21.86 -18.04 -23.80
CA ALA A 17 21.21 -16.72 -23.85
C ALA A 17 19.69 -16.76 -23.60
N ALA A 18 19.03 -17.90 -23.83
CA ALA A 18 17.59 -18.06 -23.60
C ALA A 18 17.18 -18.21 -22.12
N LEU A 19 18.14 -18.40 -21.20
CA LEU A 19 17.88 -18.65 -19.77
C LEU A 19 18.02 -17.41 -18.88
N VAL A 20 18.42 -16.25 -19.42
CA VAL A 20 18.76 -15.06 -18.62
C VAL A 20 17.69 -13.95 -18.66
N THR A 21 16.51 -14.19 -19.24
CA THR A 21 15.41 -13.21 -19.27
C THR A 21 14.43 -13.32 -18.11
N ALA A 22 14.65 -14.20 -17.14
CA ALA A 22 13.88 -14.21 -15.90
C ALA A 22 14.38 -13.13 -14.95
N CYS A 23 14.11 -11.86 -15.28
CA CYS A 23 14.08 -10.81 -14.26
C CYS A 23 13.00 -11.27 -13.25
N GLY A 24 13.44 -11.65 -12.04
CA GLY A 24 12.65 -12.36 -11.03
C GLY A 24 11.44 -11.58 -10.53
N THR A 25 10.39 -11.55 -11.34
CA THR A 25 9.08 -11.02 -10.95
C THR A 25 8.46 -12.00 -9.97
N GLU A 26 8.37 -11.59 -8.71
CA GLU A 26 7.52 -12.29 -7.74
C GLU A 26 6.11 -12.37 -8.32
N LYS A 27 5.53 -13.57 -8.29
CA LYS A 27 4.27 -13.86 -8.96
C LYS A 27 3.08 -13.41 -8.10
N VAL A 28 2.03 -12.96 -8.77
CA VAL A 28 0.70 -12.81 -8.17
C VAL A 28 0.32 -14.13 -7.51
N SER A 29 -0.02 -14.08 -6.22
CA SER A 29 -0.36 -15.26 -5.41
C SER A 29 -1.85 -15.40 -5.13
N VAL A 30 -2.67 -14.49 -5.69
CA VAL A 30 -4.12 -14.63 -5.69
C VAL A 30 -4.52 -15.82 -6.57
N PRO A 31 -5.41 -16.73 -6.13
CA PRO A 31 -5.85 -17.85 -6.96
C PRO A 31 -6.61 -17.40 -8.21
N GLN A 32 -6.30 -17.98 -9.37
CA GLN A 32 -6.97 -17.67 -10.65
C GLN A 32 -8.49 -17.93 -10.63
N ALA A 33 -8.96 -18.83 -9.77
CA ALA A 33 -10.39 -19.09 -9.58
C ALA A 33 -11.15 -17.88 -9.00
N GLN A 34 -10.45 -16.95 -8.34
CA GLN A 34 -11.02 -15.70 -7.84
C GLN A 34 -10.81 -14.60 -8.89
N THR A 35 -11.53 -14.71 -10.01
CA THR A 35 -11.23 -13.96 -11.25
C THR A 35 -11.04 -12.45 -11.04
N ALA A 36 -11.98 -11.78 -10.37
CA ALA A 36 -11.90 -10.33 -10.11
C ALA A 36 -10.68 -9.96 -9.23
N LEU A 37 -10.43 -10.71 -8.15
CA LEU A 37 -9.30 -10.44 -7.26
C LEU A 37 -7.95 -10.75 -7.94
N HIS A 38 -7.89 -11.80 -8.76
CA HIS A 38 -6.70 -12.14 -9.52
C HIS A 38 -6.40 -11.05 -10.56
N GLU A 39 -7.41 -10.61 -11.31
CA GLU A 39 -7.26 -9.52 -12.29
C GLU A 39 -6.83 -8.21 -11.61
N GLY A 40 -7.46 -7.87 -10.49
CA GLY A 40 -7.06 -6.74 -9.65
C GLY A 40 -5.60 -6.83 -9.19
N ALA A 41 -5.13 -8.01 -8.82
CA ALA A 41 -3.73 -8.23 -8.42
C ALA A 41 -2.75 -8.08 -9.59
N VAL A 42 -3.11 -8.59 -10.78
CA VAL A 42 -2.32 -8.44 -12.00
C VAL A 42 -2.22 -6.97 -12.41
N LEU A 43 -3.34 -6.26 -12.42
CA LEU A 43 -3.40 -4.83 -12.72
C LEU A 43 -2.60 -4.03 -11.69
N PHE A 44 -2.72 -4.35 -10.41
CA PHE A 44 -1.93 -3.71 -9.35
C PHE A 44 -0.44 -3.90 -9.58
N ASN A 45 0.02 -5.12 -9.91
CA ASN A 45 1.41 -5.39 -10.23
C ASN A 45 1.91 -4.51 -11.38
N GLN A 46 1.13 -4.45 -12.47
CA GLN A 46 1.51 -3.74 -13.69
C GLN A 46 1.44 -2.22 -13.57
N ARG A 47 0.54 -1.68 -12.74
CA ARG A 47 0.19 -0.25 -12.75
C ARG A 47 0.52 0.48 -11.44
N CYS A 48 0.53 -0.22 -10.32
CA CYS A 48 0.71 0.37 -8.98
C CYS A 48 2.02 -0.08 -8.32
N GLY A 49 2.54 -1.25 -8.70
CA GLY A 49 3.66 -1.93 -8.02
C GLY A 49 5.00 -1.20 -8.05
N GLY A 50 5.18 -0.22 -8.94
CA GLY A 50 6.39 0.60 -8.98
C GLY A 50 6.54 1.52 -7.76
N CYS A 51 5.43 1.91 -7.13
CA CYS A 51 5.44 2.77 -5.94
C CYS A 51 4.97 2.04 -4.68
N HIS A 52 4.14 1.01 -4.82
CA HIS A 52 3.53 0.33 -3.69
C HIS A 52 4.07 -1.08 -3.49
N THR A 53 4.14 -1.49 -2.23
CA THR A 53 4.40 -2.88 -1.82
C THR A 53 3.10 -3.55 -1.42
N LEU A 54 2.85 -4.72 -2.00
CA LEU A 54 1.78 -5.65 -1.64
C LEU A 54 2.18 -7.03 -2.14
N SER A 55 2.51 -7.94 -1.23
CA SER A 55 3.10 -9.24 -1.56
C SER A 55 2.14 -10.15 -2.31
N TYR A 56 0.83 -9.99 -2.13
CA TYR A 56 -0.16 -10.75 -2.91
C TYR A 56 -0.13 -10.44 -4.41
N ALA A 57 0.34 -9.23 -4.77
CA ALA A 57 0.60 -8.84 -6.14
C ALA A 57 2.07 -9.00 -6.54
N GLY A 58 2.97 -9.48 -5.65
CA GLY A 58 4.41 -9.58 -5.94
C GLY A 58 5.10 -8.23 -6.12
N THR A 59 4.65 -7.18 -5.45
CA THR A 59 5.13 -5.79 -5.64
C THR A 59 5.95 -5.28 -4.47
N HIS A 60 6.99 -4.49 -4.76
CA HIS A 60 8.03 -4.06 -3.81
C HIS A 60 8.37 -2.57 -3.95
N GLY A 61 7.43 -1.74 -4.44
CA GLY A 61 7.70 -0.34 -4.76
C GLY A 61 7.81 0.59 -3.56
N SER A 62 7.33 0.18 -2.38
CA SER A 62 7.44 0.98 -1.17
C SER A 62 8.87 0.97 -0.62
N ALA A 63 9.21 2.02 0.10
CA ALA A 63 10.46 2.04 0.85
C ALA A 63 10.44 0.94 1.93
N GLN A 64 11.45 0.06 1.88
CA GLN A 64 11.59 -1.02 2.86
C GLN A 64 11.93 -0.50 4.27
N ASN A 65 12.61 0.65 4.34
CA ASN A 65 12.93 1.34 5.58
C ASN A 65 12.25 2.70 5.60
N VAL A 66 11.41 2.92 6.62
CA VAL A 66 10.67 4.18 6.80
C VAL A 66 11.58 5.40 6.98
N ARG A 67 12.81 5.22 7.49
CA ARG A 67 13.79 6.31 7.67
C ARG A 67 14.41 6.77 6.36
N THR A 68 14.38 5.94 5.33
CA THR A 68 14.91 6.26 4.00
C THR A 68 13.80 6.43 2.96
N ALA A 69 12.53 6.38 3.39
CA ALA A 69 11.40 6.59 2.52
C ALA A 69 11.46 7.98 1.90
N GLN A 70 11.35 8.03 0.58
CA GLN A 70 11.25 9.27 -0.17
C GLN A 70 9.79 9.68 -0.27
N PHE A 71 9.57 10.97 -0.53
CA PHE A 71 8.24 11.53 -0.67
C PHE A 71 7.40 10.88 -1.78
N ASN A 72 8.05 10.36 -2.82
CA ASN A 72 7.40 9.70 -3.96
C ASN A 72 7.17 8.19 -3.76
N ASN A 73 7.56 7.60 -2.63
CA ASN A 73 7.23 6.20 -2.34
C ASN A 73 5.75 6.06 -1.98
N GLY A 74 5.11 5.03 -2.52
CA GLY A 74 3.78 4.63 -2.11
C GLY A 74 3.80 3.87 -0.77
N PRO A 75 2.69 3.88 0.00
CA PRO A 75 2.54 3.08 1.20
C PRO A 75 2.71 1.57 0.95
N ASN A 76 3.29 0.89 1.95
CA ASN A 76 3.36 -0.56 2.00
C ASN A 76 2.03 -1.12 2.51
N PHE A 77 1.25 -1.72 1.60
CA PHE A 77 -0.06 -2.29 1.91
C PHE A 77 0.02 -3.67 2.57
N ASP A 78 1.18 -4.32 2.66
CA ASP A 78 1.29 -5.53 3.49
C ASP A 78 0.95 -5.23 4.95
N VAL A 79 1.40 -4.08 5.45
CA VAL A 79 1.22 -3.68 6.85
C VAL A 79 0.09 -2.67 7.04
N ARG A 80 -0.20 -1.86 6.01
CA ARG A 80 -1.22 -0.81 6.09
C ARG A 80 -2.56 -1.34 5.60
N CYS A 81 -3.56 -1.25 6.47
CA CYS A 81 -4.94 -1.60 6.13
C CYS A 81 -5.61 -0.53 5.23
N GLU A 82 -6.20 -0.94 4.10
CA GLU A 82 -6.98 -0.07 3.23
C GLU A 82 -8.39 -0.60 3.02
N ARG A 83 -9.29 -0.30 3.96
CA ARG A 83 -10.73 -0.63 3.86
C ARG A 83 -11.58 0.61 4.13
N PRO A 84 -12.81 0.71 3.59
CA PRO A 84 -13.45 -0.23 2.67
C PRO A 84 -13.00 -0.07 1.21
N VAL A 85 -13.49 -0.91 0.29
CA VAL A 85 -13.21 -0.85 -1.17
C VAL A 85 -13.36 0.57 -1.73
N ALA A 86 -14.44 1.27 -1.37
CA ALA A 86 -14.72 2.62 -1.87
C ALA A 86 -13.64 3.64 -1.51
N ARG A 87 -12.97 3.46 -0.36
CA ARG A 87 -11.85 4.30 0.05
C ARG A 87 -10.64 4.11 -0.88
N VAL A 88 -10.39 2.87 -1.33
CA VAL A 88 -9.34 2.58 -2.30
C VAL A 88 -9.72 3.12 -3.68
N LEU A 89 -10.97 2.90 -4.10
CA LEU A 89 -11.46 3.39 -5.38
C LEU A 89 -11.34 4.92 -5.49
N TYR A 90 -11.69 5.63 -4.42
CA TYR A 90 -11.48 7.07 -4.32
C TYR A 90 -10.01 7.44 -4.53
N ALA A 91 -9.08 6.75 -3.88
CA ALA A 91 -7.64 7.02 -4.04
C ALA A 91 -7.17 6.78 -5.48
N ILE A 92 -7.65 5.73 -6.15
CA ILE A 92 -7.32 5.45 -7.56
C ILE A 92 -7.80 6.60 -8.46
N GLN A 93 -9.02 7.08 -8.24
CA GLN A 93 -9.62 8.14 -9.06
C GLN A 93 -8.97 9.50 -8.83
N ASN A 94 -8.53 9.78 -7.59
CA ASN A 94 -8.09 11.12 -7.18
C ASN A 94 -6.59 11.25 -6.97
N GLY A 95 -5.79 10.21 -7.25
CA GLY A 95 -4.33 10.29 -7.16
C GLY A 95 -3.83 10.17 -5.72
N GLY A 96 -4.41 9.22 -4.99
CA GLY A 96 -4.25 9.11 -3.54
C GLY A 96 -5.15 10.10 -2.79
N PHE A 97 -5.02 10.13 -1.46
CA PHE A 97 -5.79 11.06 -0.62
C PHE A 97 -5.29 12.51 -0.70
N SER A 98 -4.07 12.72 -1.18
CA SER A 98 -3.51 14.06 -1.40
C SER A 98 -3.64 14.54 -2.85
N GLY A 99 -3.71 13.62 -3.83
CA GLY A 99 -3.71 13.96 -5.25
C GLY A 99 -2.37 14.44 -5.81
N VAL A 100 -1.29 14.47 -4.99
CA VAL A 100 -0.03 15.14 -5.36
C VAL A 100 0.97 14.19 -6.04
N ILE A 101 1.07 12.94 -5.58
CA ILE A 101 2.15 12.01 -5.98
C ILE A 101 1.64 10.85 -6.81
N MET A 102 0.57 10.20 -6.35
CA MET A 102 -0.02 9.10 -7.09
C MET A 102 -0.80 9.70 -8.28
N PRO A 103 -0.61 9.22 -9.51
CA PRO A 103 -1.39 9.71 -10.64
C PRO A 103 -2.88 9.38 -10.46
N GLN A 104 -3.73 10.26 -10.98
CA GLN A 104 -5.18 10.02 -11.05
C GLN A 104 -5.51 9.02 -12.15
N ASN A 105 -6.55 8.21 -11.94
CA ASN A 105 -7.14 7.33 -12.95
C ASN A 105 -6.13 6.39 -13.62
N VAL A 106 -5.16 5.88 -12.84
CA VAL A 106 -4.15 4.90 -13.30
C VAL A 106 -4.81 3.67 -13.92
N VAL A 107 -5.98 3.30 -13.39
CA VAL A 107 -6.95 2.36 -13.97
C VAL A 107 -8.34 2.99 -13.83
N VAL A 108 -9.30 2.57 -14.67
CA VAL A 108 -10.66 3.13 -14.71
C VAL A 108 -11.72 2.04 -14.87
N GLY A 109 -12.99 2.38 -14.65
CA GLY A 109 -14.11 1.46 -14.83
C GLY A 109 -13.96 0.20 -13.97
N GLN A 110 -14.25 -0.96 -14.56
CA GLN A 110 -14.17 -2.25 -13.86
C GLN A 110 -12.75 -2.55 -13.35
N GLN A 111 -11.71 -2.18 -14.09
CA GLN A 111 -10.33 -2.39 -13.64
C GLN A 111 -10.03 -1.65 -12.33
N ALA A 112 -10.58 -0.44 -12.16
CA ALA A 112 -10.42 0.29 -10.90
C ALA A 112 -11.16 -0.38 -9.74
N ILE A 113 -12.32 -0.96 -10.01
CA ILE A 113 -13.10 -1.72 -9.01
C ILE A 113 -12.34 -2.99 -8.62
N ASP A 114 -11.86 -3.77 -9.58
CA ASP A 114 -11.12 -5.01 -9.34
C ASP A 114 -9.84 -4.75 -8.54
N VAL A 115 -9.08 -3.70 -8.88
CA VAL A 115 -7.90 -3.28 -8.10
C VAL A 115 -8.30 -2.83 -6.70
N ALA A 116 -9.39 -2.07 -6.55
CA ALA A 116 -9.85 -1.61 -5.25
C ALA A 116 -10.30 -2.77 -4.34
N GLU A 117 -11.02 -3.75 -4.90
CA GLU A 117 -11.44 -4.97 -4.19
C GLU A 117 -10.25 -5.83 -3.80
N PHE A 118 -9.29 -6.00 -4.72
CA PHE A 118 -8.04 -6.69 -4.44
C PHE A 118 -7.28 -6.03 -3.28
N VAL A 119 -7.01 -4.73 -3.36
CA VAL A 119 -6.27 -4.00 -2.31
C VAL A 119 -7.04 -4.07 -0.99
N ALA A 120 -8.35 -3.84 -0.98
CA ALA A 120 -9.11 -3.88 0.27
C ALA A 120 -9.16 -5.28 0.89
N THR A 121 -9.15 -6.33 0.07
CA THR A 121 -9.12 -7.71 0.54
C THR A 121 -7.76 -8.08 1.14
N TYR A 122 -6.67 -7.68 0.49
CA TYR A 122 -5.32 -8.16 0.82
C TYR A 122 -4.42 -7.16 1.58
N ALA A 123 -4.83 -5.91 1.73
CA ALA A 123 -4.09 -4.95 2.53
C ALA A 123 -4.11 -5.32 4.02
N GLY A 124 -3.01 -5.09 4.72
CA GLY A 124 -2.87 -5.27 6.17
C GLY A 124 -2.68 -6.70 6.65
N HIS A 125 -2.48 -7.70 5.77
CA HIS A 125 -2.26 -9.10 6.20
C HIS A 125 -0.99 -9.33 7.03
N LYS A 126 -0.01 -8.42 6.95
CA LYS A 126 1.20 -8.40 7.77
C LYS A 126 1.20 -7.28 8.80
N GLN A 127 0.05 -6.68 9.10
CA GLN A 127 -0.06 -5.63 10.13
C GLN A 127 0.40 -6.18 11.50
N PRO A 128 1.31 -5.50 12.21
CA PRO A 128 1.73 -5.94 13.54
C PRO A 128 0.58 -5.87 14.54
N LYS A 129 0.58 -6.81 15.49
CA LYS A 129 -0.39 -6.79 16.59
C LYS A 129 -0.02 -5.74 17.62
N ILE A 130 -0.79 -4.67 17.68
CA ILE A 130 -0.62 -3.57 18.63
C ILE A 130 -1.79 -3.62 19.63
N PRO A 131 -1.53 -3.64 20.96
CA PRO A 131 -2.59 -3.58 21.95
C PRO A 131 -3.51 -2.38 21.75
N GLY A 132 -4.82 -2.61 21.77
CA GLY A 132 -5.84 -1.56 21.58
C GLY A 132 -6.11 -1.15 20.13
N VAL A 133 -5.44 -1.75 19.14
CA VAL A 133 -5.69 -1.50 17.71
C VAL A 133 -6.43 -2.67 17.08
N VAL A 134 -7.56 -2.39 16.42
CA VAL A 134 -8.33 -3.40 15.68
C VAL A 134 -7.51 -3.93 14.51
N GLN A 135 -7.49 -5.24 14.32
CA GLN A 135 -6.76 -5.84 13.20
C GLN A 135 -7.48 -5.59 11.89
N CYS A 136 -6.72 -5.38 10.81
CA CYS A 136 -7.32 -5.15 9.50
C CYS A 136 -8.29 -6.27 9.10
N SER A 137 -7.95 -7.53 9.43
CA SER A 137 -8.80 -8.70 9.19
C SER A 137 -10.18 -8.63 9.86
N GLN A 138 -10.35 -7.83 10.91
CA GLN A 138 -11.61 -7.64 11.64
C GLN A 138 -12.44 -6.48 11.08
N VAL A 139 -11.85 -5.62 10.24
CA VAL A 139 -12.55 -4.51 9.59
C VAL A 139 -13.24 -5.04 8.33
N PRO A 140 -14.54 -4.77 8.09
CA PRO A 140 -15.20 -5.19 6.86
C PRO A 140 -14.52 -4.65 5.61
N VAL A 141 -14.42 -5.48 4.57
CA VAL A 141 -13.90 -5.06 3.25
C VAL A 141 -14.86 -4.05 2.60
N GLY A 142 -16.17 -4.22 2.81
CA GLY A 142 -17.22 -3.42 2.18
C GLY A 142 -17.31 -3.64 0.66
N THR A 143 -18.27 -2.99 0.01
CA THR A 143 -18.41 -3.04 -1.46
C THR A 143 -18.53 -1.63 -2.03
N VAL A 144 -18.24 -1.47 -3.32
CA VAL A 144 -18.48 -0.20 -4.03
C VAL A 144 -19.98 0.15 -4.06
N ALA A 145 -20.84 -0.86 -4.17
CA ALA A 145 -22.30 -0.68 -4.19
C ALA A 145 -22.81 -0.13 -2.85
N GLU A 146 -22.29 -0.63 -1.73
CA GLU A 146 -22.66 -0.16 -0.40
C GLU A 146 -22.23 1.29 -0.14
N ALA A 147 -21.10 1.72 -0.72
CA ALA A 147 -20.65 3.10 -0.63
C ALA A 147 -21.39 4.07 -1.56
N LEU A 148 -21.94 3.57 -2.67
CA LEU A 148 -22.74 4.35 -3.63
C LEU A 148 -24.23 4.34 -3.30
N ALA A 149 -24.67 3.49 -2.37
CA ALA A 149 -26.05 3.45 -1.91
C ALA A 149 -26.41 4.78 -1.21
N PRO A 150 -27.60 5.37 -1.49
CA PRO A 150 -28.05 6.54 -0.76
C PRO A 150 -28.10 6.21 0.73
N THR A 151 -27.39 7.00 1.53
CA THR A 151 -27.30 6.82 2.97
C THR A 151 -28.69 6.95 3.59
N THR A 152 -29.37 5.83 3.77
CA THR A 152 -30.55 5.81 4.63
C THR A 152 -30.00 5.84 6.04
N THR A 153 -30.00 7.02 6.65
CA THR A 153 -29.52 7.27 8.01
C THR A 153 -30.23 6.34 8.99
N THR A 154 -29.69 5.15 9.21
CA THR A 154 -30.02 4.34 10.37
C THR A 154 -29.08 4.81 11.46
N THR A 155 -29.55 5.79 12.23
CA THR A 155 -28.96 6.19 13.50
C THR A 155 -28.99 4.99 14.44
N THR A 156 -27.99 4.12 14.36
CA THR A 156 -27.69 3.20 15.45
C THR A 156 -26.97 4.02 16.51
N THR A 157 -27.72 4.42 17.53
CA THR A 157 -27.19 4.98 18.77
C THR A 157 -26.30 3.94 19.44
N THR A 158 -25.02 3.91 19.07
CA THR A 158 -23.98 3.23 19.83
C THR A 158 -23.26 4.27 20.65
N THR A 159 -23.73 4.46 21.87
CA THR A 159 -22.95 5.06 22.95
C THR A 159 -21.68 4.23 23.11
N THR A 160 -20.50 4.80 22.79
CA THR A 160 -19.22 4.62 23.52
C THR A 160 -18.06 5.21 22.70
N GLY A 161 -17.53 6.35 23.18
CA GLY A 161 -16.09 6.63 23.25
C GLY A 161 -15.31 6.86 21.96
N SER A 162 -15.40 8.08 21.41
CA SER A 162 -14.30 8.68 20.66
C SER A 162 -13.15 9.04 21.62
N PRO A 163 -11.89 8.78 21.26
CA PRO A 163 -10.83 9.70 21.62
C PRO A 163 -10.02 10.06 20.38
N GLY A 164 -10.54 11.02 19.64
CA GLY A 164 -9.75 11.90 18.79
C GLY A 164 -9.98 13.34 19.23
N SER A 165 -9.27 13.79 20.26
CA SER A 165 -9.09 15.24 20.48
C SER A 165 -7.65 15.53 20.89
N LEU A 166 -6.91 16.07 19.93
CA LEU A 166 -5.70 16.83 20.16
C LEU A 166 -6.09 18.17 20.79
N THR A 167 -6.21 18.22 22.11
CA THR A 167 -6.12 19.49 22.84
C THR A 167 -4.68 19.68 23.27
N GLY A 168 -3.99 20.58 22.57
CA GLY A 168 -2.76 21.17 23.05
C GLY A 168 -2.99 21.84 24.40
N THR A 169 -2.21 21.44 25.40
CA THR A 169 -1.96 22.26 26.59
C THR A 169 -0.48 22.16 26.88
N THR A 170 0.27 23.09 26.30
CA THR A 170 1.65 23.38 26.67
C THR A 170 1.67 23.88 28.11
N LYS A 171 1.84 22.99 29.09
CA LYS A 171 2.35 23.39 30.41
C LYS A 171 3.85 23.62 30.28
N SER A 172 4.19 24.83 29.84
CA SER A 172 5.54 25.37 29.92
C SER A 172 5.91 25.49 31.41
N LYS A 173 6.78 24.58 31.88
CA LYS A 173 7.40 24.69 33.19
C LYS A 173 8.53 25.71 33.06
N VAL A 174 8.23 26.96 33.41
CA VAL A 174 9.21 28.02 33.64
C VAL A 174 10.09 27.62 34.84
N PRO A 175 11.42 27.47 34.70
CA PRO A 175 12.31 27.48 35.84
C PRO A 175 12.46 28.92 36.34
N ALA A 176 12.17 29.13 37.63
CA ALA A 176 12.35 30.40 38.30
C ALA A 176 13.81 30.88 38.20
N THR A 177 13.94 32.15 37.85
CA THR A 177 15.15 32.97 37.89
C THR A 177 15.87 32.89 39.24
N ALA A 178 17.09 32.36 39.27
CA ALA A 178 18.03 32.59 40.35
C ALA A 178 18.66 33.98 40.16
N LYS A 179 18.40 34.90 41.09
CA LYS A 179 19.03 36.22 41.14
C LYS A 179 20.53 36.07 41.40
N ALA A 180 21.35 36.50 40.44
CA ALA A 180 22.75 36.79 40.65
C ALA A 180 22.87 38.02 41.56
N LYS A 181 23.45 37.84 42.75
CA LYS A 181 23.89 38.93 43.63
C LYS A 181 25.34 39.24 43.27
N ALA A 182 25.54 40.21 42.39
CA ALA A 182 26.84 40.86 42.24
C ALA A 182 27.07 41.72 43.49
N SER A 183 28.15 41.45 44.22
CA SER A 183 28.66 42.34 45.25
C SER A 183 30.08 42.72 44.84
N HIS A 184 30.23 43.96 44.39
CA HIS A 184 31.50 44.65 44.37
C HIS A 184 31.98 44.84 45.80
N LYS A 185 33.17 44.33 46.14
CA LYS A 185 34.32 45.09 46.67
C LYS A 185 35.49 44.13 46.93
#